data_AF-A0A9W7U0M2-F1
#
_entry.id   AF-A0A9W7U0M2-F1
#
_cell.length_a   1.000
_cell.length_b   1.000
_cell.length_c   1.000
_cell.angle_alpha   90.00
_cell.angle_beta   90.00
_cell.angle_gamma   90.00
#
_symmetry.space_group_name_H-M   'P 1'
#
loop_
_entity.id
_entity.type
_entity.pdbx_description
1 polymer ?
#
loop_
_entity_poly.entity_id
_entity_poly.type
_entity_poly.pdbx_seq_one_letter_code
_entity_poly.pdbx_strand_id
1 'polypeptide(L)'
;MINPLITATAGWSEAVEERAKRLLRYQVGTEGPAGVPVTVKTMFERCGYTPVSSARFLMCIPPLTAVRELAKTVARFEIDGEVCPDPVGVAEAALSFAGRAVAVHELHPERRFVAGVIAFLLGLQGTSRR
;
A
#
# COMPACT_ATOMS: atom_id res chain seq x y z
N MET A 1 -27.11 4.70 -14.57
CA MET A 1 -27.31 3.29 -14.16
C MET A 1 -26.13 2.49 -14.70
N ILE A 2 -25.22 2.05 -13.83
CA ILE A 2 -24.04 1.27 -14.21
C ILE A 2 -24.47 -0.20 -14.28
N ASN A 3 -24.27 -0.82 -15.44
CA ASN A 3 -24.76 -2.16 -15.75
C ASN A 3 -23.81 -3.23 -15.15
N PRO A 4 -24.27 -4.16 -14.28
CA PRO A 4 -23.44 -5.12 -13.55
C PRO A 4 -23.01 -6.36 -14.37
N LEU A 5 -23.23 -6.35 -15.69
CA LEU A 5 -22.95 -7.50 -16.57
C LEU A 5 -21.56 -7.47 -17.24
N ILE A 6 -20.73 -6.45 -16.99
CA ILE A 6 -19.31 -6.41 -17.42
C ILE A 6 -18.41 -7.11 -16.38
N THR A 7 -18.85 -8.26 -15.86
CA THR A 7 -18.17 -8.92 -14.73
C THR A 7 -17.82 -10.39 -15.00
N ALA A 8 -18.14 -10.96 -16.16
CA ALA A 8 -18.10 -12.42 -16.29
C ALA A 8 -17.15 -13.04 -17.34
N THR A 9 -16.51 -12.33 -18.29
CA THR A 9 -15.78 -13.05 -19.37
C THR A 9 -14.49 -12.47 -19.98
N ALA A 10 -13.95 -11.30 -19.65
CA ALA A 10 -12.63 -10.91 -20.19
C ALA A 10 -11.97 -9.74 -19.45
N GLY A 11 -10.77 -9.97 -18.90
CA GLY A 11 -9.93 -8.91 -18.37
C GLY A 11 -10.40 -8.37 -17.03
N TRP A 12 -9.46 -8.02 -16.18
CA TRP A 12 -9.76 -7.26 -14.98
C TRP A 12 -10.32 -5.90 -15.39
N SER A 13 -11.11 -5.26 -14.52
CA SER A 13 -11.55 -3.88 -14.78
C SER A 13 -10.36 -3.03 -15.21
N GLU A 14 -10.53 -2.15 -16.20
CA GLU A 14 -9.48 -1.23 -16.66
C GLU A 14 -8.88 -0.44 -15.48
N ALA A 15 -9.71 -0.08 -14.50
CA ALA A 15 -9.25 0.55 -13.27
C ALA A 15 -8.31 -0.37 -12.45
N VAL A 16 -8.58 -1.68 -12.37
CA VAL A 16 -7.69 -2.64 -11.70
C VAL A 16 -6.37 -2.77 -12.44
N GLU A 17 -6.41 -2.86 -13.77
CA GLU A 17 -5.20 -2.95 -14.60
C GLU A 17 -4.32 -1.71 -14.46
N GLU A 18 -4.89 -0.51 -14.53
CA GLU A 18 -4.13 0.72 -14.39
C GLU A 18 -3.54 0.88 -12.99
N ARG A 19 -4.29 0.53 -11.94
CA ARG A 19 -3.74 0.53 -10.57
C ARG A 19 -2.64 -0.52 -10.39
N ALA A 20 -2.81 -1.71 -10.94
CA ALA A 20 -1.78 -2.76 -10.89
C ALA A 20 -0.49 -2.33 -11.62
N LYS A 21 -0.61 -1.71 -12.80
CA LYS A 21 0.55 -1.14 -13.52
C LYS A 21 1.25 -0.05 -12.71
N ARG A 22 0.49 0.82 -12.04
CA ARG A 22 1.06 1.86 -11.16
C ARG A 22 1.80 1.24 -9.97
N LEU A 23 1.19 0.25 -9.29
CA LEU A 23 1.83 -0.45 -8.19
C LEU A 23 3.19 -1.02 -8.60
N LEU A 24 3.26 -1.69 -9.75
CA LEU A 24 4.49 -2.31 -10.25
C LEU A 24 5.63 -1.31 -10.50
N ARG A 25 5.32 -0.02 -10.72
CA ARG A 25 6.30 1.05 -10.92
C ARG A 25 6.73 1.71 -9.61
N TYR A 26 6.07 1.42 -8.49
CA TYR A 26 6.43 2.00 -7.21
C TYR A 26 7.85 1.55 -6.83
N GLN A 27 8.69 2.52 -6.48
CA GLN A 27 10.05 2.27 -6.04
C GLN A 27 10.05 1.97 -4.53
N VAL A 28 10.51 0.77 -4.19
CA VAL A 28 10.66 0.30 -2.81
C VAL A 28 11.97 0.80 -2.19
N GLY A 29 13.02 0.91 -3.01
CA GLY A 29 14.33 1.40 -2.57
C GLY A 29 15.32 1.52 -3.72
N THR A 30 16.61 1.54 -3.37
CA THR A 30 17.73 1.56 -4.31
C THR A 30 18.77 0.54 -3.90
N GLU A 31 19.36 -0.15 -4.86
CA GLU A 31 20.36 -1.19 -4.65
C GLU A 31 21.73 -0.76 -5.17
N GLY A 32 22.77 -1.09 -4.40
CA GLY A 32 24.17 -0.91 -4.74
C GLY A 32 24.66 0.55 -4.75
N PRO A 33 25.97 0.76 -4.95
CA PRO A 33 26.60 2.08 -4.91
C PRO A 33 26.16 2.99 -6.07
N ALA A 34 25.62 2.42 -7.15
CA ALA A 34 25.08 3.15 -8.30
C ALA A 34 23.62 3.60 -8.10
N GLY A 35 22.95 3.19 -7.01
CA GLY A 35 21.59 3.61 -6.68
C GLY A 35 20.53 3.06 -7.64
N VAL A 36 20.66 1.80 -8.07
CA VAL A 36 19.73 1.20 -9.04
C VAL A 36 18.34 1.07 -8.40
N PRO A 37 17.27 1.60 -9.01
CA PRO A 37 15.95 1.58 -8.38
C PRO A 37 15.39 0.16 -8.29
N VAL A 38 15.00 -0.24 -7.08
CA VAL A 38 14.28 -1.49 -6.84
C VAL A 38 12.79 -1.19 -6.79
N THR A 39 12.05 -1.74 -7.74
CA THR A 39 10.59 -1.53 -7.86
C THR A 39 9.81 -2.69 -7.27
N VAL A 40 8.51 -2.50 -7.03
CA VAL A 40 7.60 -3.60 -6.63
C VAL A 40 7.61 -4.72 -7.67
N LYS A 41 7.75 -4.40 -8.96
CA LYS A 41 7.92 -5.42 -10.01
C LYS A 41 9.16 -6.28 -9.73
N THR A 42 10.32 -5.64 -9.56
CA THR A 42 11.59 -6.33 -9.31
C THR A 42 11.54 -7.14 -8.01
N MET A 43 10.94 -6.57 -6.96
CA MET A 43 10.72 -7.25 -5.69
C MET A 43 9.89 -8.53 -5.88
N PHE A 44 8.75 -8.45 -6.59
CA PHE A 44 7.93 -9.63 -6.87
C PHE A 44 8.67 -10.69 -7.67
N GLU A 45 9.41 -10.31 -8.71
CA GLU A 45 10.21 -11.24 -9.51
C GLU A 45 11.24 -11.97 -8.65
N ARG A 46 11.97 -11.24 -7.80
CA ARG A 46 13.01 -11.79 -6.92
C ARG A 46 12.43 -12.68 -5.82
N CYS A 47 11.22 -12.37 -5.33
CA CYS A 47 10.51 -13.22 -4.38
C CYS A 47 9.78 -14.41 -5.04
N GLY A 48 9.93 -14.62 -6.35
CA GLY A 48 9.33 -15.76 -7.07
C GLY A 48 7.84 -15.60 -7.40
N TYR A 49 7.29 -14.39 -7.27
CA TYR A 49 5.92 -14.09 -7.64
C TYR A 49 5.81 -13.70 -9.12
N THR A 50 4.64 -13.94 -9.71
CA THR A 50 4.32 -13.37 -11.02
C THR A 50 3.84 -11.92 -10.83
N PRO A 51 4.58 -10.89 -11.28
CA PRO A 51 4.33 -9.51 -10.81
C PRO A 51 2.95 -8.99 -11.19
N VAL A 52 2.54 -9.24 -12.43
CA VAL A 52 1.25 -8.76 -12.95
C VAL A 52 0.08 -9.42 -12.22
N SER A 53 0.13 -10.74 -12.00
CA SER A 53 -0.95 -11.46 -11.30
C SER A 53 -1.03 -11.03 -9.83
N SER A 54 0.12 -10.82 -9.18
CA SER A 54 0.22 -10.45 -7.76
C SER A 54 -0.28 -9.03 -7.54
N ALA A 55 0.09 -8.10 -8.43
CA ALA A 55 -0.43 -6.74 -8.39
C ALA A 55 -1.95 -6.70 -8.60
N ARG A 56 -2.49 -7.47 -9.56
CA ARG A 56 -3.94 -7.59 -9.78
C ARG A 56 -4.65 -8.19 -8.57
N PHE A 57 -4.11 -9.28 -8.01
CA PHE A 57 -4.64 -9.90 -6.81
C PHE A 57 -4.75 -8.89 -5.67
N LEU A 58 -3.68 -8.13 -5.41
CA LEU A 58 -3.70 -7.09 -4.38
C LEU A 58 -4.85 -6.12 -4.64
N MET A 59 -5.03 -5.63 -5.87
CA MET A 59 -6.12 -4.69 -6.22
C MET A 59 -7.55 -5.23 -6.02
N CYS A 60 -7.73 -6.54 -5.90
CA CYS A 60 -9.05 -7.17 -5.82
C CYS A 60 -9.48 -7.58 -4.41
N ILE A 61 -8.54 -7.71 -3.47
CA ILE A 61 -8.86 -8.08 -2.08
C ILE A 61 -9.27 -6.85 -1.24
N PRO A 62 -9.64 -6.99 0.04
CA PRO A 62 -9.86 -5.82 0.91
C PRO A 62 -8.58 -5.00 1.13
N PRO A 63 -8.64 -3.65 1.26
CA PRO A 63 -7.46 -2.79 1.40
C PRO A 63 -6.53 -3.17 2.55
N LEU A 64 -7.08 -3.43 3.75
CA LEU A 64 -6.29 -3.84 4.91
C LEU A 64 -5.60 -5.20 4.70
N THR A 65 -6.28 -6.14 4.04
CA THR A 65 -5.70 -7.43 3.68
C THR A 65 -4.55 -7.24 2.69
N ALA A 66 -4.70 -6.33 1.71
CA ALA A 66 -3.64 -6.06 0.76
C ALA A 66 -2.40 -5.43 1.39
N VAL A 67 -2.57 -4.50 2.35
CA VAL A 67 -1.44 -3.97 3.13
C VAL A 67 -0.72 -5.10 3.84
N ARG A 68 -1.47 -5.96 4.54
CA ARG A 68 -0.87 -7.09 5.28
C ARG A 68 -0.12 -8.06 4.36
N GLU A 69 -0.70 -8.42 3.22
CA GLU A 69 -0.06 -9.33 2.27
C GLU A 69 1.19 -8.71 1.64
N LEU A 70 1.11 -7.44 1.20
CA LEU A 70 2.26 -6.74 0.64
C LEU A 70 3.37 -6.51 1.69
N ALA A 71 3.01 -6.14 2.92
CA ALA A 71 3.96 -5.95 4.01
C ALA A 71 4.71 -7.25 4.36
N LYS A 72 4.04 -8.41 4.32
CA LYS A 72 4.71 -9.71 4.49
C LYS A 72 5.77 -9.96 3.41
N THR A 73 5.48 -9.58 2.16
CA THR A 73 6.44 -9.70 1.06
C THR A 73 7.61 -8.73 1.26
N VAL A 74 7.33 -7.47 1.59
CA VAL A 74 8.36 -6.45 1.84
C VAL A 74 9.26 -6.83 3.02
N ALA A 75 8.71 -7.38 4.10
CA ALA A 75 9.47 -7.78 5.28
C ALA A 75 10.45 -8.94 5.04
N ARG A 76 10.25 -9.73 3.97
CA ARG A 76 11.14 -10.84 3.58
C ARG A 76 12.10 -10.46 2.47
N PHE A 77 11.93 -9.28 1.89
CA PHE A 77 12.73 -8.82 0.79
C PHE A 77 13.91 -8.00 1.33
N GLU A 78 15.10 -8.33 0.83
CA GLU A 78 16.34 -7.67 1.21
C GLU A 78 16.85 -6.83 0.03
N ILE A 79 17.35 -5.65 0.35
CA ILE A 79 18.08 -4.79 -0.57
C ILE A 79 19.48 -4.64 0.03
N ASP A 80 20.51 -5.04 -0.71
CA ASP A 80 21.90 -5.04 -0.22
C ASP A 80 22.10 -5.83 1.10
N GLY A 81 21.29 -6.86 1.34
CA GLY A 81 21.34 -7.68 2.56
C GLY A 81 20.61 -7.07 3.77
N GLU A 82 19.98 -5.91 3.60
CA GLU A 82 19.19 -5.25 4.65
C GLU A 82 17.70 -5.45 4.41
N VAL A 83 16.98 -5.81 5.48
CA VAL A 83 15.52 -5.91 5.47
C VAL A 83 14.89 -4.52 5.59
N CYS A 84 13.67 -4.37 5.06
CA CYS A 84 12.93 -3.12 5.20
C CYS A 84 12.61 -2.83 6.69
N PRO A 85 12.99 -1.66 7.24
CA PRO A 85 12.73 -1.31 8.64
C PRO A 85 11.26 -1.01 8.92
N ASP A 86 10.50 -0.58 7.91
CA ASP A 86 9.06 -0.32 7.99
C ASP A 86 8.29 -0.94 6.81
N PRO A 87 8.06 -2.26 6.84
CA PRO A 87 7.39 -2.96 5.75
C PRO A 87 5.92 -2.55 5.59
N VAL A 88 5.27 -2.12 6.68
CA VAL A 88 3.87 -1.69 6.66
C VAL A 88 3.75 -0.31 6.01
N GLY A 89 4.57 0.66 6.42
CA GLY A 89 4.57 2.00 5.82
C GLY A 89 4.90 1.97 4.32
N VAL A 90 5.84 1.11 3.91
CA VAL A 90 6.14 0.89 2.48
C VAL A 90 4.95 0.28 1.74
N ALA A 91 4.27 -0.71 2.32
CA ALA A 91 3.10 -1.32 1.70
C ALA A 91 1.93 -0.33 1.56
N GLU A 92 1.68 0.49 2.59
CA GLU A 92 0.68 1.56 2.55
C GLU A 92 1.02 2.61 1.48
N ALA A 93 2.26 3.07 1.43
CA ALA A 93 2.72 4.04 0.45
C ALA A 93 2.61 3.49 -0.98
N ALA A 94 2.98 2.23 -1.21
CA ALA A 94 2.88 1.57 -2.51
C ALA A 94 1.43 1.43 -2.98
N LEU A 95 0.52 1.02 -2.08
CA LEU A 95 -0.90 0.89 -2.41
C LEU A 95 -1.58 2.25 -2.60
N SER A 96 -1.21 3.24 -1.79
CA SER A 96 -1.66 4.63 -1.95
C SER A 96 -1.23 5.21 -3.30
N PHE A 97 0.05 5.00 -3.69
CA PHE A 97 0.57 5.37 -5.01
C PHE A 97 -0.18 4.68 -6.15
N ALA A 98 -0.58 3.43 -5.96
CA ALA A 98 -1.41 2.71 -6.90
C ALA A 98 -2.85 3.25 -7.01
N GLY A 99 -3.22 4.31 -6.28
CA GLY A 99 -4.57 4.88 -6.29
C GLY A 99 -5.56 4.08 -5.44
N ARG A 100 -5.05 3.36 -4.45
CA ARG A 100 -5.85 2.68 -3.44
C ARG A 100 -5.61 3.37 -2.10
N ALA A 101 -6.50 4.30 -1.76
CA ALA A 101 -6.46 4.97 -0.48
C ALA A 101 -6.65 3.93 0.63
N VAL A 102 -5.56 3.58 1.31
CA VAL A 102 -5.60 2.95 2.62
C VAL A 102 -5.68 4.11 3.58
N ALA A 103 -6.88 4.61 3.82
CA ALA A 103 -7.01 5.74 4.70
C ALA A 103 -6.75 5.25 6.12
N VAL A 104 -5.64 5.69 6.71
CA VAL A 104 -5.15 5.36 8.06
C VAL A 104 -6.25 5.48 9.13
N HIS A 105 -7.28 6.27 8.87
CA HIS A 105 -8.50 6.37 9.70
C HIS A 105 -9.32 5.06 9.84
N GLU A 106 -9.10 4.07 8.97
CA GLU A 106 -9.74 2.74 9.02
C GLU A 106 -8.89 1.71 9.78
N LEU A 107 -7.60 2.01 10.02
CA LEU A 107 -6.68 1.10 10.70
C LEU A 107 -6.82 1.12 12.22
N HIS A 108 -7.28 2.23 12.82
CA HIS A 108 -7.40 2.35 14.27
C HIS A 108 -8.48 3.37 14.70
N PRO A 109 -9.77 2.99 14.84
CA PRO A 109 -10.75 3.84 15.53
C PRO A 109 -10.29 4.21 16.95
N GLU A 110 -9.51 3.35 17.61
CA GLU A 110 -8.93 3.58 18.93
C GLU A 110 -7.85 4.68 18.97
N ARG A 111 -7.12 4.92 17.86
CA ARG A 111 -6.14 6.03 17.81
C ARG A 111 -6.80 7.40 17.73
N ARG A 112 -8.05 7.46 17.29
CA ARG A 112 -8.88 8.68 17.35
C ARG A 112 -9.21 9.03 18.80
N PHE A 113 -9.50 8.01 19.61
CA PHE A 113 -9.73 8.17 21.05
C PHE A 113 -8.44 8.59 21.75
N VAL A 114 -7.31 7.93 21.46
CA VAL A 114 -6.01 8.29 22.06
C VAL A 114 -5.54 9.67 21.62
N ALA A 115 -5.64 10.05 20.34
CA ALA A 115 -5.30 11.38 19.88
C ALA A 115 -6.24 12.46 20.44
N GLY A 116 -7.54 12.16 20.58
CA GLY A 116 -8.51 13.03 21.25
C GLY A 116 -8.21 13.19 22.74
N VAL A 117 -7.87 12.11 23.44
CA VAL A 117 -7.46 12.11 24.85
C VAL A 117 -6.14 12.87 25.02
N ILE A 118 -5.15 12.67 24.14
CA ILE A 118 -3.89 13.41 24.15
C ILE A 118 -4.13 14.90 23.88
N ALA A 119 -4.95 15.27 22.89
CA ALA A 119 -5.28 16.66 22.61
C ALA A 119 -6.06 17.32 23.75
N PHE A 120 -6.94 16.56 24.42
CA PHE A 120 -7.67 16.99 25.61
C PHE A 120 -6.74 17.17 26.81
N LEU A 121 -5.83 16.22 27.06
CA LEU A 121 -4.84 16.27 28.13
C LEU A 121 -3.76 17.35 27.91
N LEU A 122 -3.38 17.61 26.66
CA LEU A 122 -2.43 18.66 26.28
C LEU A 122 -3.08 20.05 26.14
N GLY A 123 -4.38 20.18 26.45
CA GLY A 123 -5.06 21.48 26.46
C GLY A 123 -5.14 22.17 25.09
N LEU A 124 -5.00 21.43 23.99
CA LEU A 124 -5.09 21.96 22.62
C LEU A 124 -6.56 22.12 22.18
N GLN A 125 -7.45 22.44 23.11
CA GLN A 125 -8.72 23.05 22.74
C GLN A 125 -8.41 24.45 22.22
N GLY A 126 -8.31 24.54 20.89
CA GLY A 126 -8.30 25.80 20.19
C GLY A 126 -9.37 26.70 20.81
N THR A 127 -8.88 27.76 21.42
CA THR A 127 -9.63 28.92 21.84
C THR A 127 -10.25 29.55 20.60
N SER A 128 -11.35 28.98 20.12
CA SER A 128 -12.28 29.68 19.24
C SER A 128 -13.05 30.69 20.10
N ARG A 129 -12.33 31.74 20.51
CA ARG A 129 -12.90 33.04 20.85
C ARG A 129 -12.53 33.97 19.71
N ARG A 130 -13.46 34.14 18.76
CA ARG A 130 -14.00 35.43 18.32
C ARG A 130 -15.09 35.20 17.29
#